data_AF-F1A165-F1
#
_entry.id   AF-F1A165-F1
#
_cell.length_a   1.000
_cell.length_b   1.000
_cell.length_c   1.000
_cell.angle_alpha   90.00
_cell.angle_beta   90.00
_cell.angle_gamma   90.00
#
_symmetry.space_group_name_H-M   'P 1'
#
loop_
_entity.id
_entity.type
_entity.pdbx_description
1 polymer ?
#
loop_
_entity_poly.entity_id
_entity_poly.type
_entity_poly.pdbx_seq_one_letter_code
_entity_poly.pdbx_strand_id
1 'polypeptide(L)'
;MYFSDRKSHVPLLDSKRMYIHIIKDSWYWADIHIESLKYIIDLDFNSIKAAIVLLDLGGGAHGRVWLCCSLDGYVFVLKFSAEETISELIKESKNWKIFWDFNTMVETWNDRTALMMPFLLPATEDDWKDKQFVERVSDTIKQLAVNGLYHQDLRKRHVGKYIDKKKQTKIAFFDLSLCEANRKDKKEIEILMKNSLFDNNYHILEIN
;
A
#
# COMPACT_ATOMS: atom_id res chain seq x y z
N MET A 1 -18.34 8.40 -21.58
CA MET A 1 -17.12 8.14 -20.78
C MET A 1 -16.33 9.43 -20.76
N TYR A 2 -16.40 10.19 -19.68
CA TYR A 2 -15.70 11.48 -19.58
C TYR A 2 -14.25 11.20 -19.15
N PHE A 3 -13.34 11.18 -20.13
CA PHE A 3 -11.90 11.21 -19.87
C PHE A 3 -11.52 12.69 -19.73
N SER A 4 -11.20 13.11 -18.51
CA SER A 4 -10.52 14.39 -18.28
C SER A 4 -9.03 14.08 -18.26
N ASP A 5 -8.28 14.61 -19.23
CA ASP A 5 -6.84 14.71 -19.14
C ASP A 5 -6.50 15.47 -17.84
N ARG A 6 -6.09 14.77 -16.80
CA ARG A 6 -5.65 15.41 -15.56
C ARG A 6 -4.26 15.96 -15.82
N LYS A 7 -4.11 17.28 -15.74
CA LYS A 7 -2.80 17.93 -15.61
C LYS A 7 -2.01 17.25 -14.48
N SER A 8 -0.73 17.04 -14.71
CA SER A 8 0.14 16.20 -13.89
C SER A 8 0.42 16.72 -12.47
N HIS A 9 -0.14 17.85 -12.01
CA HIS A 9 0.29 18.50 -10.78
C HIS A 9 -0.88 19.18 -10.04
N VAL A 10 -1.95 18.44 -9.70
CA VAL A 10 -2.94 18.94 -8.73
C VAL A 10 -2.37 18.71 -7.32
N PRO A 11 -2.19 19.75 -6.49
CA PRO A 11 -1.76 19.57 -5.11
C PRO A 11 -2.69 18.63 -4.35
N LEU A 12 -2.14 17.83 -3.43
CA LEU A 12 -2.96 16.98 -2.57
C LEU A 12 -3.86 17.82 -1.65
N LEU A 13 -3.37 18.99 -1.20
CA LEU A 13 -4.12 19.99 -0.44
C LEU A 13 -4.28 21.27 -1.27
N ASP A 14 -5.52 21.65 -1.55
CA ASP A 14 -5.90 22.85 -2.28
C ASP A 14 -7.13 23.48 -1.60
N SER A 15 -6.96 24.68 -1.05
CA SER A 15 -8.00 25.39 -0.31
C SER A 15 -9.19 25.83 -1.18
N LYS A 16 -9.07 25.70 -2.51
CA LYS A 16 -10.15 26.02 -3.46
C LYS A 16 -10.91 24.77 -3.92
N ARG A 17 -10.54 23.59 -3.42
CA ARG A 17 -11.10 22.30 -3.81
C ARG A 17 -11.91 21.71 -2.67
N MET A 18 -13.11 21.21 -2.99
CA MET A 18 -13.83 20.32 -2.08
C MET A 18 -13.29 18.90 -2.14
N TYR A 19 -13.35 18.21 -1.02
CA TYR A 19 -12.86 16.86 -0.86
C TYR A 19 -14.00 15.90 -0.52
N ILE A 20 -13.83 14.64 -0.90
CA ILE A 20 -14.73 13.57 -0.45
C ILE A 20 -14.32 13.21 0.98
N HIS A 21 -15.25 13.41 1.91
CA HIS A 21 -15.19 12.88 3.26
C HIS A 21 -15.92 11.56 3.28
N ILE A 22 -15.23 10.51 3.69
CA ILE A 22 -15.81 9.19 3.91
C ILE A 22 -15.88 8.97 5.42
N ILE A 23 -17.05 8.58 5.90
CA ILE A 23 -17.25 8.07 7.26
C ILE A 23 -17.77 6.64 7.17
N LYS A 24 -18.14 6.03 8.30
CA LYS A 24 -18.51 4.61 8.36
C LYS A 24 -19.63 4.21 7.39
N ASP A 25 -20.67 5.02 7.31
CA ASP A 25 -21.95 4.71 6.65
C ASP A 25 -22.32 5.69 5.52
N SER A 26 -21.45 6.64 5.19
CA SER A 26 -21.76 7.63 4.16
C SER A 26 -20.51 8.35 3.65
N TRP A 27 -20.72 9.17 2.62
CA TRP A 27 -19.75 10.13 2.14
C TRP A 27 -20.43 11.44 1.75
N TYR A 28 -19.67 12.52 1.79
CA TYR A 28 -20.13 13.84 1.36
C TYR A 28 -18.95 14.69 0.89
N TRP A 29 -19.24 15.75 0.13
CA TRP A 29 -18.25 16.75 -0.21
C TRP A 29 -18.11 17.78 0.91
N ALA A 30 -16.89 18.14 1.27
CA ALA A 30 -16.61 19.18 2.26
C ALA A 30 -15.34 19.96 1.95
N ASP A 31 -15.31 21.20 2.43
CA ASP A 31 -14.09 21.99 2.52
C ASP A 31 -13.24 21.50 3.69
N ILE A 32 -11.92 21.48 3.50
CA ILE A 32 -10.96 21.04 4.51
C ILE A 32 -10.02 22.17 4.89
N HIS A 33 -9.68 22.21 6.17
CA HIS A 33 -8.68 23.14 6.72
C HIS A 33 -7.55 22.32 7.33
N ILE A 34 -6.77 21.67 6.45
CA ILE A 34 -5.57 20.91 6.84
C ILE A 34 -4.35 21.73 6.47
N GLU A 35 -3.54 22.09 7.46
CA GLU A 35 -2.33 22.89 7.24
C GLU A 35 -1.23 22.08 6.55
N SER A 36 -1.06 20.81 6.92
CA SER A 36 0.01 19.96 6.40
C SER A 36 -0.34 18.47 6.49
N LEU A 37 0.20 17.70 5.54
CA LEU A 37 0.11 16.24 5.52
C LEU A 37 1.24 15.63 6.36
N LYS A 38 0.87 14.68 7.23
CA LYS A 38 1.78 14.00 8.15
C LYS A 38 1.89 12.53 7.75
N TYR A 39 3.08 12.10 7.35
CA TYR A 39 3.35 10.73 6.91
C TYR A 39 3.99 9.95 8.07
N ILE A 40 3.20 9.10 8.73
CA ILE A 40 3.63 8.31 9.89
C ILE A 40 3.22 6.86 9.66
N ILE A 41 4.16 5.93 9.86
CA ILE A 41 3.91 4.49 9.71
C ILE A 41 3.12 3.91 10.90
N ASP A 42 3.45 4.35 12.12
CA ASP A 42 2.83 3.85 13.36
C ASP A 42 1.58 4.67 13.75
N LEU A 43 0.67 4.87 12.79
CA LEU A 43 -0.58 5.59 13.06
C LEU A 43 -1.53 4.73 13.91
N ASP A 44 -2.16 5.32 14.93
CA ASP A 44 -3.25 4.67 15.65
C ASP A 44 -4.55 4.79 14.85
N PHE A 45 -4.86 3.73 14.09
CA PHE A 45 -6.04 3.69 13.25
C PHE A 45 -7.37 3.75 14.01
N ASN A 46 -7.42 3.40 15.31
CA ASN A 46 -8.65 3.48 16.11
C ASN A 46 -9.13 4.92 16.32
N SER A 47 -8.20 5.88 16.26
CA SER A 47 -8.47 7.32 16.43
C SER A 47 -9.12 7.96 15.19
N ILE A 48 -9.04 7.31 14.03
CA ILE A 48 -9.49 7.86 12.76
C ILE A 48 -11.00 7.65 12.61
N LYS A 49 -11.77 8.74 12.58
CA LYS A 49 -13.25 8.70 12.45
C LYS A 49 -13.77 9.10 11.08
N ALA A 50 -12.93 9.74 10.28
CA ALA A 50 -13.24 10.21 8.94
C ALA A 50 -11.99 10.10 8.07
N ALA A 51 -12.18 9.79 6.78
CA ALA A 51 -11.15 9.73 5.78
C ALA A 51 -11.43 10.74 4.68
N ILE A 52 -10.49 11.67 4.47
CA ILE A 52 -10.52 12.66 3.41
C ILE A 52 -9.78 12.07 2.21
N VAL A 53 -10.46 11.86 1.09
CA VAL A 53 -9.87 11.27 -0.12
C VAL A 53 -9.01 12.31 -0.84
N LEU A 54 -7.72 12.03 -0.96
CA LEU A 54 -6.74 12.94 -1.57
C LEU A 54 -6.43 12.58 -3.02
N LEU A 55 -6.25 11.27 -3.28
CA LEU A 55 -5.82 10.76 -4.58
C LEU A 55 -6.33 9.34 -4.80
N ASP A 56 -6.76 9.05 -6.02
CA ASP A 56 -7.00 7.68 -6.50
C ASP A 56 -5.65 7.04 -6.84
N LEU A 57 -5.27 5.98 -6.12
CA LEU A 57 -4.03 5.24 -6.36
C LEU A 57 -4.24 4.10 -7.37
N GLY A 58 -5.45 3.96 -7.91
CA GLY A 58 -5.82 2.96 -8.91
C GLY A 58 -6.48 1.73 -8.31
N GLY A 59 -6.73 0.75 -9.17
CA GLY A 59 -7.32 -0.52 -8.78
C GLY A 59 -6.84 -1.67 -9.65
N GLY A 60 -7.05 -2.89 -9.17
CA GLY A 60 -6.72 -4.14 -9.84
C GLY A 60 -7.74 -5.22 -9.52
N ALA A 61 -7.34 -6.48 -9.68
CA ALA A 61 -8.21 -7.63 -9.42
C ALA A 61 -8.76 -7.66 -7.97
N HIS A 62 -8.00 -7.13 -7.00
CA HIS A 62 -8.35 -7.15 -5.57
C HIS A 62 -9.03 -5.86 -5.08
N GLY A 63 -9.49 -4.99 -6.00
CA GLY A 63 -10.24 -3.80 -5.66
C GLY A 63 -9.50 -2.49 -5.91
N ARG A 64 -9.88 -1.43 -5.18
CA ARG A 64 -9.45 -0.05 -5.45
C ARG A 64 -8.82 0.59 -4.22
N VAL A 65 -7.76 1.36 -4.46
CA VAL A 65 -6.90 1.92 -3.44
C VAL A 65 -6.93 3.44 -3.50
N TRP A 66 -7.09 4.08 -2.35
CA TRP A 66 -7.16 5.53 -2.22
C TRP A 66 -6.12 6.01 -1.23
N LEU A 67 -5.45 7.13 -1.57
CA LEU A 67 -4.69 7.91 -0.62
C LEU A 67 -5.65 8.80 0.14
N CYS A 68 -5.63 8.70 1.46
CA CYS A 68 -6.50 9.44 2.36
C CYS A 68 -5.69 10.19 3.40
N CYS A 69 -6.34 11.14 4.08
CA CYS A 69 -5.86 11.64 5.35
C CYS A 69 -6.98 11.77 6.38
N SER A 70 -6.62 11.84 7.66
CA SER A 70 -7.55 12.19 8.73
C SER A 70 -7.81 13.70 8.75
N LEU A 71 -8.76 14.14 9.59
CA LEU A 71 -9.02 15.56 9.83
C LEU A 71 -7.79 16.33 10.33
N ASP A 72 -6.86 15.64 11.00
CA ASP A 72 -5.61 16.22 11.51
C ASP A 72 -4.44 16.14 10.52
N GLY A 73 -4.70 15.68 9.28
CA GLY A 73 -3.72 15.57 8.20
C GLY A 73 -2.86 14.32 8.22
N TYR A 74 -3.13 13.32 9.07
CA TYR A 74 -2.37 12.06 9.05
C TYR A 74 -2.71 11.24 7.81
N VAL A 75 -1.70 10.93 6.99
CA VAL A 75 -1.86 10.24 5.72
C VAL A 75 -1.90 8.73 5.90
N PHE A 76 -2.84 8.08 5.22
CA PHE A 76 -2.98 6.63 5.18
C PHE A 76 -3.60 6.17 3.85
N VAL A 77 -3.71 4.87 3.67
CA VAL A 77 -4.29 4.25 2.48
C VAL A 77 -5.54 3.47 2.86
N LEU A 78 -6.60 3.62 2.05
CA LEU A 78 -7.79 2.75 2.08
C LEU A 78 -7.80 1.83 0.87
N LYS A 79 -7.81 0.52 1.10
CA LYS A 79 -8.05 -0.50 0.08
C LYS A 79 -9.45 -1.08 0.26
N PHE A 80 -10.33 -0.78 -0.67
CA PHE A 80 -11.63 -1.42 -0.78
C PHE A 80 -11.50 -2.69 -1.61
N SER A 81 -12.07 -3.80 -1.15
CA SER A 81 -12.10 -5.03 -1.94
C SER A 81 -13.07 -4.93 -3.12
N ALA A 82 -12.78 -5.63 -4.21
CA ALA A 82 -13.67 -5.71 -5.38
C ALA A 82 -14.89 -6.59 -5.09
N GLU A 83 -14.65 -7.73 -4.47
CA GLU A 83 -15.65 -8.64 -3.91
C GLU A 83 -15.72 -8.37 -2.41
N GLU A 84 -16.88 -8.44 -1.76
CA GLU A 84 -17.03 -8.16 -0.31
C GLU A 84 -16.42 -9.28 0.57
N THR A 85 -15.23 -9.76 0.22
CA THR A 85 -14.44 -10.80 0.88
C THR A 85 -13.68 -10.21 2.06
N ILE A 86 -14.41 -9.91 3.14
CA ILE A 86 -13.86 -9.43 4.41
C ILE A 86 -12.68 -10.30 4.89
N SER A 87 -12.74 -11.61 4.65
CA SER A 87 -11.69 -12.58 4.99
C SER A 87 -10.34 -12.28 4.33
N GLU A 88 -10.32 -11.79 3.09
CA GLU A 88 -9.10 -11.45 2.36
C GLU A 88 -8.44 -10.19 2.93
N LEU A 89 -9.24 -9.16 3.22
CA LEU A 89 -8.75 -7.94 3.87
C LEU A 89 -8.20 -8.24 5.27
N ILE A 90 -8.87 -9.12 6.04
CA ILE A 90 -8.37 -9.57 7.35
C ILE A 90 -7.06 -10.35 7.20
N LYS A 91 -6.95 -11.23 6.20
CA LYS A 91 -5.72 -11.97 5.92
C LYS A 91 -4.58 -11.01 5.58
N GLU A 92 -4.81 -10.07 4.67
CA GLU A 92 -3.81 -9.06 4.29
C GLU A 92 -3.41 -8.17 5.48
N SER A 93 -4.38 -7.75 6.31
CA SER A 93 -4.11 -7.03 7.57
C SER A 93 -3.17 -7.80 8.49
N LYS A 94 -3.34 -9.12 8.62
CA LYS A 94 -2.44 -9.95 9.43
C LYS A 94 -1.04 -10.02 8.80
N ASN A 95 -0.95 -10.09 7.48
CA ASN A 95 0.32 -10.13 6.78
C ASN A 95 1.13 -8.84 6.96
N TRP A 96 0.49 -7.66 7.01
CA TRP A 96 1.17 -6.41 7.35
C TRP A 96 1.89 -6.47 8.70
N LYS A 97 1.22 -7.06 9.71
CA LYS A 97 1.82 -7.25 11.04
C LYS A 97 2.95 -8.27 11.01
N ILE A 98 2.78 -9.38 10.30
CA ILE A 98 3.78 -10.46 10.23
C ILE A 98 5.04 -10.04 9.46
N PHE A 99 4.89 -9.33 8.33
CA PHE A 99 6.00 -8.98 7.46
C PHE A 99 6.76 -7.75 7.92
N TRP A 100 6.05 -6.75 8.44
CA TRP A 100 6.61 -5.41 8.66
C TRP A 100 6.40 -4.87 10.08
N ASP A 101 5.65 -5.60 10.92
CA ASP A 101 5.21 -5.14 12.24
C ASP A 101 4.31 -3.89 12.20
N PHE A 102 3.72 -3.58 11.04
CA PHE A 102 2.85 -2.41 10.89
C PHE A 102 1.45 -2.68 11.43
N ASN A 103 0.89 -1.67 12.07
CA ASN A 103 -0.52 -1.69 12.44
C ASN A 103 -1.35 -1.45 11.19
N THR A 104 -2.46 -2.16 11.05
CA THR A 104 -3.48 -1.96 10.02
C THR A 104 -4.83 -2.27 10.63
N MET A 105 -5.91 -1.80 10.01
CA MET A 105 -7.26 -2.02 10.52
C MET A 105 -8.23 -2.32 9.39
N VAL A 106 -9.07 -3.33 9.58
CA VAL A 106 -10.21 -3.59 8.69
C VAL A 106 -11.45 -2.99 9.33
N GLU A 107 -12.06 -2.01 8.66
CA GLU A 107 -13.28 -1.34 9.14
C GLU A 107 -14.22 -1.03 7.96
N THR A 108 -15.47 -0.70 8.27
CA THR A 108 -16.45 -0.24 7.29
C THR A 108 -16.26 1.26 7.02
N TRP A 109 -16.21 1.62 5.75
CA TRP A 109 -16.13 2.97 5.22
C TRP A 109 -17.14 3.10 4.06
N ASN A 110 -18.08 4.03 4.17
CA ASN A 110 -19.20 4.17 3.24
C ASN A 110 -19.90 2.83 2.95
N ASP A 111 -20.35 2.17 4.01
CA ASP A 111 -21.04 0.86 3.99
C ASP A 111 -20.25 -0.28 3.32
N ARG A 112 -18.95 -0.09 3.07
CA ARG A 112 -18.08 -1.11 2.46
C ARG A 112 -16.89 -1.40 3.34
N THR A 113 -16.52 -2.66 3.45
CA THR A 113 -15.32 -3.03 4.18
C THR A 113 -14.06 -2.59 3.43
N ALA A 114 -13.14 -1.96 4.15
CA ALA A 114 -11.85 -1.53 3.63
C ALA A 114 -10.73 -1.84 4.62
N LEU A 115 -9.53 -2.07 4.09
CA LEU A 115 -8.29 -2.14 4.85
C LEU A 115 -7.64 -0.76 4.91
N MET A 116 -7.48 -0.23 6.11
CA MET A 116 -6.66 0.92 6.44
C MET A 116 -5.22 0.48 6.71
N MET A 117 -4.27 1.11 6.02
CA MET A 117 -2.85 0.78 6.13
C MET A 117 -1.97 2.03 5.98
N PRO A 118 -0.73 2.01 6.49
CA PRO A 118 0.18 3.13 6.34
C PRO A 118 0.54 3.38 4.87
N PHE A 119 0.77 4.64 4.53
CA PHE A 119 1.27 4.98 3.20
C PHE A 119 2.77 4.68 3.10
N LEU A 120 3.14 3.92 2.07
CA LEU A 120 4.52 3.76 1.63
C LEU A 120 4.70 4.52 0.31
N LEU A 121 5.81 5.23 0.15
CA LEU A 121 6.13 5.92 -1.09
C LEU A 121 6.57 4.88 -2.14
N PRO A 122 5.84 4.69 -3.25
CA PRO A 122 6.23 3.71 -4.26
C PRO A 122 7.62 4.01 -4.83
N ALA A 123 8.35 2.94 -5.16
CA ALA A 123 9.61 3.07 -5.88
C ALA A 123 9.39 3.64 -7.28
N THR A 124 10.22 4.60 -7.66
CA THR A 124 10.23 5.25 -8.97
C THR A 124 11.25 4.58 -9.90
N GLU A 125 11.17 4.87 -11.20
CA GLU A 125 12.16 4.38 -12.16
C GLU A 125 13.58 4.85 -11.85
N ASP A 126 13.76 6.01 -11.22
CA ASP A 126 15.08 6.48 -10.82
C ASP A 126 15.62 5.72 -9.62
N ASP A 127 14.76 5.27 -8.70
CA ASP A 127 15.17 4.38 -7.61
C ASP A 127 15.71 3.06 -8.17
N TRP A 128 15.08 2.50 -9.21
CA TRP A 128 15.53 1.25 -9.83
C TRP A 128 16.86 1.37 -10.59
N LYS A 129 17.31 2.59 -10.92
CA LYS A 129 18.64 2.84 -11.50
C LYS A 129 19.73 2.93 -10.43
N ASP A 130 19.36 3.17 -9.17
CA ASP A 130 20.31 3.23 -8.06
C ASP A 130 20.67 1.82 -7.57
N LYS A 131 21.95 1.48 -7.70
CA LYS A 131 22.49 0.19 -7.25
C LYS A 131 22.29 -0.02 -5.74
N GLN A 132 22.41 1.03 -4.94
CA GLN A 132 22.23 0.91 -3.49
C GLN A 132 20.77 0.62 -3.12
N PHE A 133 19.82 1.20 -3.87
CA PHE A 133 18.40 0.90 -3.71
C PHE A 133 18.12 -0.57 -4.06
N VAL A 134 18.62 -1.05 -5.21
CA VAL A 134 18.46 -2.44 -5.66
C VAL A 134 19.06 -3.43 -4.65
N GLU A 135 20.25 -3.13 -4.11
CA GLU A 135 20.87 -3.93 -3.05
C GLU A 135 20.00 -4.00 -1.80
N ARG A 136 19.45 -2.86 -1.34
CA ARG A 136 18.53 -2.85 -0.18
C ARG A 136 17.27 -3.67 -0.43
N VAL A 137 16.70 -3.62 -1.63
CA VAL A 137 15.53 -4.44 -1.99
C VAL A 137 15.89 -5.93 -1.95
N SER A 138 17.05 -6.31 -2.51
CA SER A 138 17.55 -7.68 -2.45
C SER A 138 17.80 -8.15 -1.01
N ASP A 139 18.35 -7.29 -0.15
CA ASP A 139 18.55 -7.58 1.27
C ASP A 139 17.22 -7.76 2.01
N THR A 140 16.21 -6.94 1.70
CA THR A 140 14.85 -7.10 2.23
C THR A 140 14.24 -8.44 1.82
N ILE A 141 14.39 -8.86 0.56
CA ILE A 141 13.95 -10.19 0.10
C ILE A 141 14.64 -11.30 0.90
N LYS A 142 15.96 -11.21 1.07
CA LYS A 142 16.74 -12.19 1.84
C LYS A 142 16.28 -12.27 3.29
N GLN A 143 15.98 -11.12 3.92
CA GLN A 143 15.47 -11.07 5.30
C GLN A 143 14.11 -11.76 5.41
N LEU A 144 13.18 -11.50 4.50
CA LEU A 144 11.87 -12.18 4.49
C LEU A 144 12.05 -13.69 4.32
N ALA A 145 12.88 -14.11 3.36
CA ALA A 145 13.14 -15.51 3.07
C ALA A 145 13.76 -16.26 4.27
N VAL A 146 14.72 -15.64 4.98
CA VAL A 146 15.31 -16.20 6.20
C VAL A 146 14.27 -16.42 7.30
N ASN A 147 13.23 -15.59 7.34
CA ASN A 147 12.11 -15.72 8.28
C ASN A 147 10.98 -16.64 7.75
N GLY A 148 11.15 -17.28 6.59
CA GLY A 148 10.13 -18.15 6.00
C GLY A 148 8.91 -17.39 5.49
N LEU A 149 9.07 -16.11 5.17
CA LEU A 149 8.04 -15.23 4.64
C LEU A 149 8.16 -15.14 3.12
N TYR A 150 7.07 -15.45 2.42
CA TYR A 150 7.03 -15.51 0.96
C TYR A 150 5.95 -14.60 0.40
N HIS A 151 6.34 -13.69 -0.48
CA HIS A 151 5.44 -12.87 -1.28
C HIS A 151 5.35 -13.44 -2.70
N GLN A 152 4.20 -14.02 -3.06
CA GLN A 152 4.07 -14.84 -4.27
C GLN A 152 4.07 -14.03 -5.57
N ASP A 153 3.50 -12.82 -5.53
CA ASP A 153 3.40 -11.92 -6.68
C ASP A 153 4.24 -10.65 -6.47
N LEU A 154 5.50 -10.78 -6.07
CA LEU A 154 6.35 -9.62 -5.80
C LEU A 154 6.75 -8.93 -7.12
N ARG A 155 6.26 -7.71 -7.35
CA ARG A 155 6.56 -6.91 -8.54
C ARG A 155 7.16 -5.56 -8.16
N LYS A 156 7.81 -4.88 -9.12
CA LYS A 156 8.41 -3.55 -8.88
C LYS A 156 7.42 -2.55 -8.29
N ARG A 157 6.18 -2.57 -8.79
CA ARG A 157 5.08 -1.73 -8.31
C ARG A 157 4.62 -2.04 -6.88
N HIS A 158 5.08 -3.12 -6.26
CA HIS A 158 4.78 -3.50 -4.88
C HIS A 158 5.87 -3.03 -3.90
N VAL A 159 6.94 -2.40 -4.40
CA VAL A 159 8.06 -1.94 -3.58
C VAL A 159 7.80 -0.51 -3.11
N GLY A 160 7.74 -0.34 -1.78
CA GLY A 160 7.54 0.93 -1.12
C GLY A 160 8.74 1.34 -0.26
N LYS A 161 8.90 2.65 -0.10
CA LYS A 161 9.90 3.30 0.75
C LYS A 161 9.20 4.01 1.91
N TYR A 162 9.83 3.99 3.07
CA TYR A 162 9.41 4.80 4.20
C TYR A 162 10.62 5.29 5.01
N ILE A 163 10.41 6.31 5.83
CA ILE A 163 11.40 6.82 6.77
C ILE A 163 11.08 6.25 8.15
N ASP A 164 12.03 5.53 8.74
CA ASP A 164 11.87 4.99 10.09
C ASP A 164 12.08 6.06 11.19
N LYS A 165 11.89 5.67 12.45
CA LYS A 165 12.12 6.54 13.62
C LYS A 165 13.55 7.07 13.72
N LYS A 166 14.52 6.41 13.08
CA LYS A 166 15.93 6.80 13.02
C LYS A 166 16.25 7.66 11.79
N LYS A 167 15.22 8.14 11.07
CA LYS A 167 15.34 8.94 9.85
C LYS A 167 16.04 8.20 8.70
N GLN A 168 15.98 6.87 8.69
CA GLN A 168 16.57 6.04 7.64
C GLN A 168 15.50 5.60 6.64
N THR A 169 15.84 5.65 5.36
CA THR A 169 15.01 5.04 4.32
C THR A 169 15.04 3.52 4.47
N LYS A 170 13.86 2.92 4.62
CA LYS A 170 13.62 1.49 4.66
C LYS A 170 12.76 1.07 3.48
N ILE A 171 12.84 -0.21 3.13
CA ILE A 171 12.03 -0.86 2.10
C ILE A 171 10.98 -1.72 2.80
N ALA A 172 9.77 -1.68 2.27
CA ALA A 172 8.70 -2.63 2.58
C ALA A 172 7.94 -2.97 1.30
N PHE A 173 7.28 -4.12 1.29
CA PHE A 173 6.44 -4.56 0.18
C PHE A 173 4.97 -4.43 0.54
N PHE A 174 4.16 -3.94 -0.39
CA PHE A 174 2.71 -3.83 -0.26
C PHE A 174 2.00 -4.77 -1.25
N ASP A 175 0.67 -4.83 -1.16
CA ASP A 175 -0.16 -5.87 -1.79
C ASP A 175 0.12 -7.28 -1.23
N LEU A 176 -0.08 -7.41 0.09
CA LEU A 176 0.22 -8.63 0.85
C LEU A 176 -0.94 -9.65 0.80
N SER A 177 -1.75 -9.61 -0.26
CA SER A 177 -2.90 -10.49 -0.49
C SER A 177 -2.46 -11.94 -0.74
N LEU A 178 -1.37 -12.11 -1.50
CA LEU A 178 -0.76 -13.39 -1.85
C LEU A 178 0.57 -13.58 -1.11
N CYS A 179 0.48 -13.77 0.21
CA CYS A 179 1.62 -14.09 1.06
C CYS A 179 1.43 -15.36 1.87
N GLU A 180 2.56 -16.03 2.15
CA GLU A 180 2.68 -17.18 3.03
C GLU A 180 3.72 -16.90 4.13
N ALA A 181 3.52 -17.51 5.29
CA ALA A 181 4.44 -17.45 6.41
C ALA A 181 4.80 -18.88 6.87
N ASN A 182 5.91 -19.01 7.59
CA ASN A 182 6.42 -20.27 8.15
C ASN A 182 6.86 -21.33 7.10
N ARG A 183 7.22 -20.90 5.89
CA ARG A 183 7.83 -21.79 4.91
C ARG A 183 9.23 -22.24 5.35
N LYS A 184 9.59 -23.49 5.05
CA LYS A 184 10.86 -24.11 5.49
C LYS A 184 11.98 -23.99 4.45
N ASP A 185 11.61 -23.82 3.19
CA ASP A 185 12.45 -23.79 1.99
C ASP A 185 13.03 -22.38 1.71
N LYS A 186 13.69 -21.81 2.72
CA LYS A 186 14.14 -20.40 2.75
C LYS A 186 14.92 -19.96 1.50
N LYS A 187 15.82 -20.81 0.98
CA LYS A 187 16.61 -20.49 -0.23
C LYS A 187 15.75 -20.41 -1.49
N GLU A 188 14.76 -21.29 -1.61
CA GLU A 188 13.85 -21.32 -2.75
C GLU A 188 12.97 -20.08 -2.76
N ILE A 189 12.44 -19.67 -1.60
CA ILE A 189 11.67 -18.43 -1.43
C ILE A 189 12.47 -17.20 -1.91
N GLU A 190 13.75 -17.09 -1.50
CA GLU A 190 14.61 -15.99 -1.92
C GLU A 190 14.74 -15.93 -3.45
N ILE A 191 14.98 -17.08 -4.09
CA ILE A 191 15.10 -17.20 -5.54
C ILE A 191 13.79 -16.82 -6.22
N LEU A 192 12.66 -17.37 -5.76
CA LEU A 192 11.34 -17.10 -6.35
C LEU A 192 10.98 -15.61 -6.28
N MET A 193 11.19 -14.96 -5.13
CA MET A 193 10.92 -13.52 -5.00
C MET A 193 11.88 -12.67 -5.85
N LYS A 194 13.16 -13.04 -5.95
CA LYS A 194 14.12 -12.33 -6.82
C LYS A 194 13.75 -12.46 -8.29
N ASN A 195 13.43 -13.68 -8.75
CA ASN A 195 13.04 -13.92 -10.13
C ASN A 195 11.74 -13.17 -10.45
N SER A 196 10.73 -13.22 -9.57
CA SER A 196 9.47 -12.49 -9.75
C SER A 196 9.67 -10.98 -9.90
N LEU A 197 10.61 -10.40 -9.13
CA LEU A 197 10.85 -8.97 -9.12
C LEU A 197 11.78 -8.47 -10.23
N PHE A 198 12.85 -9.21 -10.53
CA PHE A 198 13.94 -8.78 -11.40
C PHE A 198 13.86 -9.40 -12.80
N ASP A 199 13.33 -10.61 -12.94
CA ASP A 199 13.21 -11.29 -14.23
C ASP A 199 11.84 -11.01 -14.84
N ASN A 200 11.76 -9.97 -15.67
CA ASN A 200 10.56 -9.62 -16.46
C ASN A 200 10.17 -10.66 -17.54
N ASN A 201 10.65 -11.91 -17.46
CA ASN A 201 10.44 -12.94 -18.49
C ASN A 201 9.33 -13.96 -18.18
N TYR A 202 8.54 -13.81 -17.10
CA TYR A 202 7.38 -14.68 -16.83
C TYR A 202 6.06 -14.18 -17.44
N HIS A 203 6.10 -13.65 -18.66
CA HIS A 203 4.93 -13.53 -19.52
C HIS A 203 5.20 -14.26 -20.84
N ILE A 204 4.88 -15.56 -20.86
CA ILE A 204 4.08 -16.29 -21.86
C ILE A 204 3.84 -17.68 -21.23
N LEU A 205 2.72 -17.82 -20.52
CA LEU A 205 1.94 -19.05 -20.57
C LEU A 205 0.53 -18.60 -20.94
N GLU A 206 0.37 -18.27 -22.22
CA GLU A 206 -0.94 -18.33 -22.86
C GLU A 206 -1.42 -19.77 -22.74
N ILE A 207 -2.52 -19.92 -22.03
CA ILE A 207 -3.35 -21.12 -22.03
C ILE A 207 -3.91 -21.24 -23.46
N ASN A 208 -3.56 -22.33 -24.15
CA ASN A 208 -4.26 -22.80 -25.34
C ASN A 208 -5.70 -23.20 -24.99
#